data_AF-A0A1R3I7L1-F1
#
_entry.id   AF-A0A1R3I7L1-F1
#
_cell.length_a   1.000
_cell.length_b   1.000
_cell.length_c   1.000
_cell.angle_alpha   90.00
_cell.angle_beta   90.00
_cell.angle_gamma   90.00
#
_symmetry.space_group_name_H-M   'P 1'
#
loop_
_entity.id
_entity.type
_entity.pdbx_description
1 polymer ?
#
loop_
_entity_poly.entity_id
_entity_poly.type
_entity_poly.pdbx_seq_one_letter_code
_entity_poly.pdbx_strand_id
1 'polypeptide(L)' 'MANLFGWLMTFFLLVSLLAMVGYQLICFADLEFDHINVYEFSTRVNKVVMPEFVIQAVFSLVALDYIK' A
#
# COMPACT_ATOMS: atom_id res chain seq x y z
N MET A 1 13.86 23.07 6.51
CA MET A 1 13.23 22.13 7.46
C MET A 1 12.01 21.43 6.86
N ALA A 2 11.06 22.15 6.25
CA ALA A 2 9.88 21.54 5.59
C ALA A 2 10.22 20.47 4.53
N ASN A 3 11.23 20.70 3.69
CA ASN A 3 11.66 19.73 2.68
C ASN A 3 12.13 18.38 3.26
N LEU A 4 12.86 18.39 4.37
CA LEU A 4 13.32 17.16 5.03
C LEU A 4 12.11 16.37 5.56
N PHE A 5 11.12 17.09 6.11
CA PHE A 5 9.96 16.47 6.74
C PHE A 5 9.06 15.74 5.73
N GLY A 6 8.73 16.34 4.60
CA GLY A 6 7.92 15.64 3.60
C GLY A 6 8.71 14.62 2.76
N TRP A 7 10.04 14.72 2.66
CA TRP A 7 10.88 13.64 2.12
C TRP A 7 10.80 12.40 3.03
N LEU A 8 10.89 12.62 4.34
CA LEU A 8 10.72 11.55 5.32
C LEU A 8 9.29 10.98 5.29
N MET A 9 8.28 11.83 5.13
CA MET A 9 6.88 11.41 4.99
C MET A 9 6.66 10.55 3.73
N THR A 10 7.19 10.97 2.58
CA THR A 10 7.09 10.20 1.33
C THR A 10 7.81 8.86 1.43
N PHE A 11 8.96 8.80 2.12
CA PHE A 11 9.64 7.53 2.42
C PHE A 11 8.74 6.55 3.18
N PHE A 12 8.12 6.98 4.28
CA PHE A 12 7.24 6.11 5.07
C PHE A 12 5.98 5.69 4.30
N LEU A 13 5.38 6.59 3.51
CA LEU A 13 4.23 6.26 2.65
C LEU A 13 4.60 5.18 1.62
N LEU A 14 5.77 5.29 0.99
CA LEU A 14 6.27 4.29 0.02
C LEU A 14 6.55 2.94 0.68
N VAL A 15 7.19 2.92 1.85
CA VAL A 15 7.42 1.68 2.61
C VAL A 15 6.10 1.02 3.00
N SER A 16 5.11 1.80 3.43
CA SER A 16 3.77 1.30 3.75
C SER A 16 3.07 0.69 2.53
N LEU A 17 3.12 1.36 1.37
CA LEU A 17 2.57 0.82 0.12
C LEU A 17 3.27 -0.47 -0.30
N LEU A 18 4.61 -0.51 -0.21
CA LEU A 18 5.38 -1.70 -0.52
C LEU A 18 5.01 -2.88 0.40
N ALA A 19 4.81 -2.62 1.69
CA ALA A 19 4.37 -3.63 2.64
C ALA A 19 2.96 -4.18 2.31
N MET A 20 2.02 -3.31 1.90
CA MET A 20 0.68 -3.72 1.50
C MET A 20 0.70 -4.57 0.23
N VAL A 21 1.46 -4.17 -0.80
CA VAL A 21 1.65 -4.97 -2.01
C VAL A 21 2.33 -6.30 -1.69
N GLY A 22 3.34 -6.31 -0.82
CA GLY A 22 3.99 -7.52 -0.35
C GLY A 22 3.00 -8.48 0.34
N TYR A 23 2.11 -7.96 1.19
CA TYR A 23 1.05 -8.76 1.80
C TYR A 23 0.08 -9.37 0.77
N GLN A 24 -0.31 -8.61 -0.26
CA GLN A 24 -1.17 -9.12 -1.33
C GLN A 24 -0.47 -10.22 -2.14
N LEU A 25 0.83 -10.08 -2.41
CA LEU A 25 1.64 -11.11 -3.08
C LEU A 25 1.75 -12.39 -2.24
N ILE A 26 1.91 -12.28 -0.92
CA ILE A 26 1.89 -13.45 -0.02
C ILE A 26 0.51 -14.12 -0.09
N CYS A 27 -0.58 -13.36 -0.02
CA CYS A 27 -1.92 -13.94 -0.17
C CYS A 27 -2.13 -14.60 -1.54
N PHE A 28 -1.49 -14.08 -2.58
CA PHE A 28 -1.54 -14.68 -3.92
C PHE A 28 -0.76 -16.00 -3.98
N ALA A 29 0.42 -16.06 -3.35
CA ALA A 29 1.16 -17.31 -3.21
C ALA A 29 0.37 -18.33 -2.39
N ASP A 30 -0.23 -17.92 -1.27
CA ASP A 30 -1.10 -18.79 -0.46
C ASP A 30 -2.29 -19.33 -1.27
N LEU A 31 -2.83 -18.55 -2.21
CA LEU A 31 -3.88 -18.99 -3.12
C LEU A 31 -3.36 -20.00 -4.15
N GLU A 32 -2.15 -19.79 -4.69
CA GLU A 32 -1.50 -20.70 -5.65
C GLU A 32 -1.17 -22.07 -5.05
N PHE A 33 -0.77 -22.12 -3.77
CA PHE A 33 -0.45 -23.35 -3.05
C PHE A 33 -1.65 -24.02 -2.37
N ASP A 34 -2.88 -23.62 -2.72
CA ASP A 34 -4.14 -24.09 -2.12
C ASP A 34 -4.21 -23.92 -0.57
N HIS A 35 -3.43 -23.00 0.01
CA HIS A 35 -3.46 -22.68 1.45
C HIS A 35 -4.69 -21.86 1.85
N ILE A 36 -5.23 -21.07 0.93
CA ILE A 36 -6.47 -20.29 1.12
C ILE A 36 -7.37 -20.43 -0.10
N ASN A 37 -8.69 -20.29 0.09
CA ASN A 37 -9.64 -20.28 -1.02
C ASN A 37 -9.85 -18.87 -1.61
N VAL A 38 -10.46 -18.80 -2.80
CA VAL A 38 -10.71 -17.55 -3.53
C VAL A 38 -11.59 -16.56 -2.75
N TYR A 39 -12.52 -17.05 -1.92
CA TYR A 39 -13.40 -16.21 -1.10
C TYR A 39 -12.64 -15.53 0.05
N GLU A 40 -11.78 -16.28 0.72
CA GLU A 40 -10.89 -15.77 1.76
C GLU A 40 -9.87 -14.80 1.19
N PHE A 41 -9.26 -15.13 0.05
CA PHE A 41 -8.36 -14.23 -0.67
C PHE A 41 -9.05 -12.89 -0.98
N SER A 42 -10.23 -12.94 -1.60
CA SER A 42 -11.00 -11.73 -1.95
C SER A 42 -11.33 -10.89 -0.71
N THR A 43 -11.68 -11.54 0.40
CA THR A 43 -11.98 -10.85 1.67
C THR A 43 -10.74 -10.19 2.27
N ARG A 44 -9.58 -10.86 2.23
CA ARG A 44 -8.31 -10.33 2.76
C ARG A 44 -7.81 -9.16 1.91
N VAL A 45 -7.81 -9.30 0.59
CA VAL A 45 -7.38 -8.24 -0.33
C VAL A 45 -8.29 -7.01 -0.23
N ASN A 46 -9.62 -7.18 -0.19
CA ASN A 46 -10.54 -6.04 -0.16
C ASN A 46 -10.39 -5.18 1.12
N LYS A 47 -9.98 -5.79 2.23
CA LYS A 47 -9.64 -5.08 3.48
C LYS A 47 -8.36 -4.24 3.38
N VAL A 48 -7.43 -4.64 2.51
CA VAL A 48 -6.14 -3.96 2.31
C VAL A 48 -6.20 -2.96 1.15
N VAL A 49 -7.03 -3.20 0.13
CA VAL A 49 -7.15 -2.32 -1.03
C VAL A 49 -7.72 -0.95 -0.66
N MET A 50 -8.71 -0.89 0.25
CA MET A 50 -9.26 0.40 0.70
C MET A 50 -8.19 1.31 1.33
N PRO A 51 -7.43 0.86 2.35
CA PRO A 51 -6.39 1.70 2.93
C PRO A 51 -5.23 1.97 1.96
N GLU A 52 -4.91 1.05 1.04
CA GLU A 52 -3.92 1.27 -0.02
C GLU A 52 -4.27 2.49 -0.88
N PHE A 53 -5.51 2.57 -1.38
CA PHE A 53 -5.97 3.72 -2.18
C PHE A 53 -5.94 5.03 -1.39
N VAL A 54 -6.26 5.00 -0.09
CA VAL A 54 -6.16 6.19 0.77
C VAL A 54 -4.71 6.67 0.88
N ILE A 55 -3.78 5.75 1.14
CA ILE A 55 -2.35 6.09 1.24
C ILE A 55 -1.81 6.60 -0.10
N GLN A 56 -2.23 6.01 -1.21
CA GLN A 56 -1.84 6.44 -2.55
C GLN A 56 -2.38 7.84 -2.87
N ALA A 57 -3.62 8.15 -2.49
CA ALA A 57 -4.19 9.49 -2.63
C ALA A 57 -3.42 10.52 -1.80
N VAL A 58 -3.10 10.21 -0.54
CA VAL A 58 -2.27 11.07 0.33
C VAL A 58 -0.89 11.28 -0.29
N PHE A 59 -0.26 10.21 -0.79
CA PHE A 59 1.04 10.29 -1.45
C PHE A 59 1.01 11.21 -2.67
N SER A 60 -0.01 11.11 -3.53
CA SER A 60 -0.16 12.00 -4.69
C SER A 60 -0.35 13.47 -4.30
N LEU A 61 -1.10 13.75 -3.22
CA LEU A 61 -1.28 15.12 -2.73
C LEU A 61 0.03 15.71 -2.19
N VAL A 62 0.76 14.92 -1.39
CA VAL A 62 2.08 15.33 -0.88
C VAL A 62 3.04 15.56 -2.04
N ALA A 63 3.10 14.63 -3.00
CA ALA A 63 3.99 14.75 -4.16
C ALA A 63 3.67 15.95 -5.07
N LEU A 64 2.39 16.34 -5.20
CA LEU A 64 2.00 17.52 -5.96
C LEU A 64 2.52 18.82 -5.30
N ASP A 65 2.49 18.90 -3.98
CA ASP A 65 3.00 20.05 -3.22
C ASP A 65 4.53 20.20 -3.37
N TYR A 66 5.24 19.10 -3.62
CA TYR A 66 6.67 19.08 -3.91
C TYR A 66 7.06 19.56 -5.31
N ILE A 67 6.13 19.57 -6.26
CA ILE A 67 6.37 19.93 -7.67
C ILE A 67 6.06 21.41 -7.94
N LYS A 68 5.27 22.05 -7.08
CA LYS A 68 4.95 23.48 -7.14
C LYS A 68 6.05 24.33 -6.50
#